data_AF-A0A5E4RG98-F1
#
_entry.id   AF-A0A5E4RG98-F1
#
_cell.length_a   1.000
_cell.length_b   1.000
_cell.length_c   1.000
_cell.angle_alpha   90.00
_cell.angle_beta   90.00
_cell.angle_gamma   90.00
#
_symmetry.space_group_name_H-M   'P 1'
#
loop_
_entity.id
_entity.type
_entity.pdbx_description
1 polymer ?
#
loop_
_entity_poly.entity_id
_entity_poly.type
_entity_poly.pdbx_seq_one_letter_code
_entity_poly.pdbx_strand_id
1 'polypeptide(L)'
;MLEALLEAQGIPTRAYFPDVAPLGVDGATRENLFSLVCRIALSHYVHPHAVAENKVWPIVKHMPGMGGSAFSHGWKEGTMSGFGPMAKAWVHGMNTLCVRDDLDRLTLLPLEAWLHGYRLGLCAGRHCPACVENDLSSPLGPYDRLLWTLPMVNACPIHEVRLLDYCACGRTAARMYFTPGRCRHCDEPLAISPAEPADARSIDVARRVARLLDAASAFKHITPRHDRTAQFLSHAIKAHYGGKYCVFAREFDESKSNVHGWVNAKTTPSLPVLLKLSQFFDVPVEDTILGNKPDTCVQGLGTCAPELVERQRRNASTIIDWAATRDSIESDLANPLSSRTLGEIATSLGIGMRTLRKELPELCDAVFQRTKTRIRNKAIVRVSVRRDHYLETHARLSRVAGRSVSRRKVLAAATECRYDRTEANQFQQKAVKRFALASRN
;
A
#
# COMPACT_ATOMS: atom_id res chain seq x y z
N MET A 1 25.04 26.24 -0.13
CA MET A 1 26.18 27.17 -0.02
C MET A 1 27.36 26.52 0.71
N LEU A 2 27.17 25.90 1.88
CA LEU A 2 28.22 25.13 2.56
C LEU A 2 28.63 23.85 1.79
N GLU A 3 27.66 23.11 1.22
CA GLU A 3 27.94 21.90 0.41
C GLU A 3 28.72 22.22 -0.87
N ALA A 4 28.34 23.27 -1.59
CA ALA A 4 29.06 23.75 -2.78
C ALA A 4 30.50 24.23 -2.48
N LEU A 5 30.74 24.75 -1.28
CA LEU A 5 32.08 25.13 -0.80
C LEU A 5 32.94 23.90 -0.44
N LEU A 6 32.32 22.81 0.02
CA LEU A 6 33.00 21.55 0.37
C LEU A 6 33.36 20.74 -0.88
N GLU A 7 32.47 20.70 -1.89
CA GLU A 7 32.75 20.10 -3.20
C GLU A 7 33.91 20.81 -3.92
N ALA A 8 33.97 22.15 -3.84
CA ALA A 8 35.06 22.94 -4.42
C ALA A 8 36.43 22.70 -3.74
N GLN A 9 36.46 22.10 -2.55
CA GLN A 9 37.69 21.75 -1.82
C GLN A 9 38.06 20.26 -1.94
N GLY A 10 37.36 19.48 -2.78
CA GLY A 10 37.65 18.06 -2.96
C GLY A 10 37.31 17.20 -1.73
N ILE A 11 36.52 17.73 -0.79
CA ILE A 11 36.06 16.97 0.38
C ILE A 11 34.79 16.22 -0.06
N PRO A 12 34.79 14.87 -0.07
CA PRO A 12 33.65 14.11 -0.54
C PRO A 12 32.42 14.37 0.34
N THR A 13 31.27 14.56 -0.31
CA THR A 13 29.97 14.72 0.34
C THR A 13 29.73 13.54 1.28
N ARG A 14 29.68 13.78 2.59
CA ARG A 14 29.50 12.71 3.57
C ARG A 14 28.08 12.15 3.49
N ALA A 15 27.95 10.88 3.15
CA ALA A 15 26.70 10.17 3.31
C ALA A 15 26.29 10.15 4.79
N TYR A 16 25.01 10.40 5.06
CA TYR A 16 24.46 10.34 6.40
C TYR A 16 24.32 8.89 6.89
N PHE A 17 24.01 7.98 5.96
CA PHE A 17 23.99 6.54 6.16
C PHE A 17 25.03 5.89 5.24
N PRO A 18 26.33 5.94 5.60
CA PRO A 18 27.35 5.18 4.89
C PRO A 18 27.13 3.68 5.12
N ASP A 19 27.66 2.85 4.21
CA ASP A 19 27.93 1.41 4.43
C ASP A 19 26.81 0.38 4.22
N VAL A 20 25.56 0.75 3.93
CA VAL A 20 24.51 -0.24 3.58
C VAL A 20 24.15 -0.18 2.09
N ALA A 21 24.71 -1.11 1.33
CA ALA A 21 24.37 -1.28 -0.08
C ALA A 21 23.04 -2.06 -0.25
N PRO A 22 22.24 -1.72 -1.30
CA PRO A 22 21.12 -2.56 -1.72
C PRO A 22 21.55 -4.00 -2.01
N LEU A 23 20.70 -4.96 -1.66
CA LEU A 23 20.91 -6.38 -1.94
C LEU A 23 20.12 -6.88 -3.15
N GLY A 24 20.57 -8.00 -3.71
CA GLY A 24 20.00 -8.61 -4.91
C GLY A 24 20.31 -7.81 -6.18
N VAL A 25 20.45 -8.52 -7.29
CA VAL A 25 20.90 -7.92 -8.57
C VAL A 25 19.81 -8.00 -9.64
N ASP A 26 19.13 -9.14 -9.70
CA ASP A 26 18.10 -9.44 -10.70
C ASP A 26 16.68 -9.25 -10.16
N GLY A 27 15.67 -9.37 -11.01
CA GLY A 27 14.30 -9.10 -10.64
C GLY A 27 13.69 -10.16 -9.73
N ALA A 28 14.33 -11.32 -9.59
CA ALA A 28 13.92 -12.36 -8.66
C ALA A 28 14.43 -12.11 -7.24
N THR A 29 15.63 -11.52 -7.12
CA THR A 29 16.35 -11.32 -5.87
C THR A 29 16.42 -9.88 -5.40
N ARG A 30 16.10 -8.88 -6.24
CA ARG A 30 16.25 -7.46 -5.90
C ARG A 30 15.53 -7.10 -4.60
N GLU A 31 16.25 -6.45 -3.70
CA GLU A 31 15.73 -5.91 -2.46
C GLU A 31 14.66 -4.83 -2.73
N ASN A 32 13.67 -4.72 -1.84
CA ASN A 32 12.72 -3.62 -1.88
C ASN A 32 13.16 -2.45 -0.99
N LEU A 33 12.72 -1.23 -1.31
CA LEU A 33 13.16 -0.03 -0.59
C LEU A 33 12.84 -0.08 0.91
N PHE A 34 11.73 -0.73 1.29
CA PHE A 34 11.38 -0.95 2.70
C PHE A 34 12.45 -1.74 3.46
N SER A 35 12.90 -2.87 2.89
CA SER A 35 13.96 -3.70 3.46
C SER A 35 15.26 -2.90 3.65
N LEU A 36 15.66 -2.14 2.63
CA LEU A 36 16.86 -1.30 2.71
C LEU A 36 16.77 -0.29 3.86
N VAL A 37 15.63 0.41 4.00
CA VAL A 37 15.42 1.37 5.09
C VAL A 37 15.48 0.69 6.46
N CYS A 38 14.89 -0.51 6.61
CA CYS A 38 14.98 -1.27 7.85
C CYS A 38 16.41 -1.71 8.17
N ARG A 39 17.18 -2.18 7.19
CA ARG A 39 18.59 -2.57 7.37
C ARG A 39 19.48 -1.38 7.72
N ILE A 40 19.27 -0.23 7.09
CA ILE A 40 19.93 1.03 7.48
C ILE A 40 19.58 1.37 8.92
N ALA A 41 18.29 1.37 9.28
CA ALA A 41 17.85 1.70 10.62
C ALA A 41 18.48 0.77 11.68
N LEU A 42 18.52 -0.54 11.41
CA LEU A 42 19.18 -1.55 12.22
C LEU A 42 20.68 -1.27 12.40
N SER A 43 21.41 -1.04 11.31
CA SER A 43 22.87 -0.81 11.35
C SER A 43 23.27 0.43 12.16
N HIS A 44 22.35 1.40 12.28
CA HIS A 44 22.55 2.64 13.03
C HIS A 44 21.83 2.64 14.39
N TYR A 45 21.27 1.50 14.83
CA TYR A 45 20.53 1.36 16.10
C TYR A 45 19.39 2.38 16.26
N VAL A 46 18.72 2.74 15.17
CA VAL A 46 17.58 3.67 15.16
C VAL A 46 16.31 2.96 14.69
N HIS A 47 15.16 3.45 15.15
CA HIS A 47 13.88 2.95 14.68
C HIS A 47 13.57 3.49 13.27
N PRO A 48 12.98 2.73 12.33
CA PRO A 48 12.70 3.21 10.97
C PRO A 48 11.78 4.43 10.94
N HIS A 49 10.80 4.52 11.85
CA HIS A 49 10.00 5.74 12.05
C HIS A 49 10.86 6.97 12.36
N ALA A 50 11.95 6.83 13.12
CA ALA A 50 12.86 7.95 13.41
C ALA A 50 13.65 8.37 12.18
N VAL A 51 14.01 7.42 11.30
CA VAL A 51 14.59 7.72 9.97
C VAL A 51 13.56 8.48 9.12
N ALA A 52 12.31 8.00 9.08
CA ALA A 52 11.21 8.64 8.36
C ALA A 52 10.98 10.08 8.83
N GLU A 53 10.77 10.27 10.14
CA GLU A 53 10.35 11.54 10.73
C GLU A 53 11.49 12.56 10.84
N ASN A 54 12.69 12.13 11.21
CA ASN A 54 13.79 13.06 11.54
C ASN A 54 14.82 13.20 10.42
N LYS A 55 14.82 12.34 9.40
CA LYS A 55 15.81 12.36 8.31
C LYS A 55 15.18 12.55 6.95
N VAL A 56 14.23 11.70 6.59
CA VAL A 56 13.61 11.75 5.26
C VAL A 56 12.61 12.90 5.15
N TRP A 57 11.69 13.03 6.11
CA TRP A 57 10.65 14.07 6.09
C TRP A 57 11.19 15.50 5.94
N PRO A 58 12.24 15.94 6.67
CA PRO A 58 12.82 17.27 6.49
C PRO A 58 13.26 17.61 5.06
N ILE A 59 13.64 16.60 4.26
CA ILE A 59 14.07 16.74 2.87
C ILE A 59 12.84 16.88 1.95
N VAL A 60 11.83 16.04 2.16
CA VAL A 60 10.68 15.92 1.24
C VAL A 60 9.47 16.78 1.61
N LYS A 61 9.48 17.46 2.77
CA LYS A 61 8.34 18.27 3.27
C LYS A 61 7.84 19.37 2.33
N HIS A 62 8.68 19.77 1.38
CA HIS A 62 8.35 20.78 0.37
C HIS A 62 7.59 20.20 -0.83
N MET A 63 7.52 18.87 -0.96
CA MET A 63 6.78 18.21 -2.04
C MET A 63 5.27 18.40 -1.86
N PRO A 64 4.53 18.74 -2.94
CA PRO A 64 3.11 19.05 -2.87
C PRO A 64 2.27 17.82 -2.47
N GLY A 65 1.19 18.06 -1.72
CA GLY A 65 0.18 17.04 -1.40
C GLY A 65 0.56 16.05 -0.29
N MET A 66 1.62 16.33 0.48
CA MET A 66 2.15 15.41 1.48
C MET A 66 2.12 16.03 2.89
N GLY A 67 1.34 15.43 3.80
CA GLY A 67 1.33 15.82 5.21
C GLY A 67 2.35 15.03 6.02
N GLY A 68 3.11 15.69 6.91
CA GLY A 68 4.21 15.04 7.65
C GLY A 68 3.80 13.81 8.45
N SER A 69 2.66 13.84 9.15
CA SER A 69 2.16 12.65 9.87
C SER A 69 1.76 11.52 8.92
N ALA A 70 1.20 11.84 7.74
CA ALA A 70 0.85 10.84 6.74
C ALA A 70 2.09 10.19 6.13
N PHE A 71 3.14 10.98 5.86
CA PHE A 71 4.42 10.48 5.38
C PHE A 71 5.14 9.63 6.43
N SER A 72 5.34 10.18 7.63
CA SER A 72 6.07 9.50 8.71
C SER A 72 5.37 8.26 9.20
N HIS A 73 4.04 8.15 9.08
CA HIS A 73 3.33 6.89 9.33
C HIS A 73 3.29 5.96 8.12
N GLY A 74 3.47 6.49 6.91
CA GLY A 74 3.50 5.76 5.64
C GLY A 74 4.73 4.89 5.43
N TRP A 75 5.81 5.04 6.23
CA TRP A 75 6.99 4.14 6.20
C TRP A 75 6.63 2.66 6.35
N LYS A 76 5.53 2.42 7.06
CA LYS A 76 5.02 1.09 7.36
C LYS A 76 4.27 0.53 6.15
N GLU A 77 3.73 1.38 5.28
CA GLU A 77 2.94 0.91 4.14
C GLU A 77 3.85 0.42 3.01
N GLY A 78 3.42 -0.62 2.28
CA GLY A 78 4.10 -1.10 1.08
C GLY A 78 4.21 -0.04 -0.03
N THR A 79 3.50 1.09 0.10
CA THR A 79 3.47 2.21 -0.84
C THR A 79 4.84 2.85 -1.09
N MET A 80 5.80 2.70 -0.16
CA MET A 80 7.18 3.15 -0.36
C MET A 80 7.88 2.42 -1.52
N SER A 81 7.69 1.10 -1.64
CA SER A 81 8.30 0.29 -2.71
C SER A 81 7.45 0.25 -3.98
N GLY A 82 6.32 0.96 -4.01
CA GLY A 82 5.42 1.02 -5.16
C GLY A 82 5.80 2.10 -6.16
N PHE A 83 4.78 2.80 -6.66
CA PHE A 83 4.95 3.97 -7.50
C PHE A 83 4.03 5.11 -7.02
N GLY A 84 4.23 6.30 -7.57
CA GLY A 84 3.46 7.49 -7.21
C GLY A 84 4.19 8.40 -6.21
N PRO A 85 3.50 9.43 -5.67
CA PRO A 85 4.13 10.50 -4.90
C PRO A 85 4.88 10.02 -3.64
N MET A 86 4.36 8.99 -2.97
CA MET A 86 4.98 8.44 -1.76
C MET A 86 6.33 7.78 -2.08
N ALA A 87 6.35 6.88 -3.07
CA ALA A 87 7.58 6.22 -3.52
C ALA A 87 8.61 7.24 -4.03
N LYS A 88 8.19 8.26 -4.80
CA LYS A 88 9.06 9.35 -5.27
C LYS A 88 9.72 10.11 -4.11
N ALA A 89 8.95 10.46 -3.09
CA ALA A 89 9.48 11.15 -1.91
C ALA A 89 10.49 10.28 -1.17
N TRP A 90 10.16 9.01 -0.92
CA TRP A 90 11.09 8.08 -0.26
C TRP A 90 12.38 7.87 -1.04
N VAL A 91 12.29 7.61 -2.34
CA VAL A 91 13.47 7.46 -3.20
C VAL A 91 14.31 8.73 -3.18
N HIS A 92 13.71 9.91 -3.35
CA HIS A 92 14.44 11.17 -3.32
C HIS A 92 15.16 11.42 -1.98
N GLY A 93 14.45 11.25 -0.87
CA GLY A 93 15.04 11.49 0.44
C GLY A 93 16.12 10.47 0.79
N MET A 94 15.94 9.20 0.46
CA MET A 94 16.95 8.16 0.70
C MET A 94 18.17 8.31 -0.21
N ASN A 95 17.98 8.63 -1.50
CA ASN A 95 19.07 8.94 -2.41
C ASN A 95 19.91 10.12 -1.89
N THR A 96 19.26 11.15 -1.36
CA THR A 96 19.93 12.32 -0.75
C THR A 96 20.74 11.92 0.48
N LEU A 97 20.15 11.13 1.40
CA LEU A 97 20.80 10.72 2.65
C LEU A 97 21.96 9.74 2.44
N CYS A 98 21.85 8.86 1.44
CA CYS A 98 22.86 7.86 1.12
C CYS A 98 23.86 8.33 0.06
N VAL A 99 23.68 9.53 -0.52
CA VAL A 99 24.47 10.07 -1.64
C VAL A 99 24.48 9.09 -2.81
N ARG A 100 23.28 8.76 -3.30
CA ARG A 100 23.01 7.83 -4.40
C ARG A 100 21.98 8.44 -5.36
N ASP A 101 21.84 7.85 -6.54
CA ASP A 101 20.86 8.27 -7.56
C ASP A 101 20.02 7.10 -8.10
N ASP A 102 20.10 5.93 -7.46
CA ASP A 102 19.73 4.66 -8.06
C ASP A 102 18.70 3.83 -7.27
N LEU A 103 18.20 4.35 -6.15
CA LEU A 103 17.25 3.64 -5.29
C LEU A 103 15.83 3.54 -5.87
N ASP A 104 15.55 4.20 -6.99
CA ASP A 104 14.32 4.00 -7.77
C ASP A 104 14.19 2.55 -8.23
N ARG A 105 15.31 1.85 -8.48
CA ARG A 105 15.35 0.44 -8.86
C ARG A 105 14.76 -0.51 -7.82
N LEU A 106 14.73 -0.11 -6.54
CA LEU A 106 14.16 -0.90 -5.43
C LEU A 106 12.66 -0.68 -5.25
N THR A 107 12.02 -0.05 -6.24
CA THR A 107 10.61 0.31 -6.26
C THR A 107 9.97 -0.04 -7.61
N LEU A 108 8.67 0.22 -7.76
CA LEU A 108 7.96 0.11 -9.04
C LEU A 108 7.94 1.43 -9.82
N LEU A 109 8.67 2.47 -9.39
CA LEU A 109 8.75 3.75 -10.11
C LEU A 109 9.20 3.62 -11.58
N PRO A 110 10.17 2.76 -11.94
CA PRO A 110 10.56 2.59 -13.35
C PRO A 110 9.40 2.11 -14.25
N LEU A 111 8.37 1.48 -13.66
CA LEU A 111 7.17 1.02 -14.35
C LEU A 111 5.98 2.00 -14.23
N GLU A 112 6.10 3.09 -13.46
CA GLU A 112 4.98 3.99 -13.17
C GLU A 112 4.32 4.50 -14.45
N ALA A 113 5.15 4.93 -15.41
CA ALA A 113 4.72 5.45 -16.70
C ALA A 113 3.87 4.49 -17.54
N TRP A 114 4.07 3.20 -17.31
CA TRP A 114 3.54 2.11 -18.10
C TRP A 114 2.33 1.45 -17.44
N LEU A 115 2.22 1.61 -16.13
CA LEU A 115 1.16 1.05 -15.28
C LEU A 115 0.17 2.11 -14.79
N HIS A 116 0.30 3.35 -15.27
CA HIS A 116 -0.55 4.48 -14.90
C HIS A 116 -2.04 4.14 -15.01
N GLY A 117 -2.76 4.28 -13.90
CA GLY A 117 -4.21 4.03 -13.81
C GLY A 117 -4.60 2.91 -12.85
N TYR A 118 -3.65 2.09 -12.41
CA TYR A 118 -3.91 0.97 -11.50
C TYR A 118 -3.40 1.24 -10.09
N ARG A 119 -4.22 0.95 -9.08
CA ARG A 119 -3.74 0.83 -7.70
C ARG A 119 -3.22 -0.60 -7.53
N LEU A 120 -1.91 -0.80 -7.66
CA LEU A 120 -1.29 -2.05 -7.20
C LEU A 120 -1.33 -2.04 -5.68
N GLY A 121 -2.24 -2.83 -5.10
CA GLY A 121 -2.34 -3.01 -3.66
C GLY A 121 -1.20 -3.89 -3.17
N LEU A 122 -0.01 -3.32 -2.96
CA LEU A 122 1.17 -4.09 -2.59
C LEU A 122 0.97 -4.90 -1.31
N CYS A 123 1.43 -6.14 -1.36
CA CYS A 123 1.45 -7.04 -0.21
C CYS A 123 2.67 -6.77 0.66
N ALA A 124 2.51 -6.89 1.97
CA ALA A 124 3.62 -6.83 2.93
C ALA A 124 3.79 -8.19 3.62
N GLY A 125 5.03 -8.53 3.98
CA GLY A 125 5.34 -9.71 4.78
C GLY A 125 5.31 -11.05 4.04
N ARG A 126 5.23 -11.07 2.71
CA ARG A 126 5.36 -12.31 1.96
C ARG A 126 6.82 -12.74 1.85
N HIS A 127 7.08 -14.03 1.96
CA HIS A 127 8.42 -14.61 1.93
C HIS A 127 8.44 -16.01 1.32
N CYS A 128 9.61 -16.41 0.83
CA CYS A 128 9.93 -17.79 0.50
C CYS A 128 10.77 -18.39 1.64
N PRO A 129 10.33 -19.46 2.33
CA PRO A 129 11.10 -20.06 3.42
C PRO A 129 12.52 -20.46 3.00
N ALA A 130 12.68 -21.06 1.81
CA ALA A 130 13.97 -21.47 1.28
C ALA A 130 14.89 -20.29 0.91
N CYS A 131 14.35 -19.15 0.45
CA CYS A 131 15.15 -17.93 0.29
C CYS A 131 15.63 -17.42 1.64
N VAL A 132 14.77 -17.40 2.66
CA VAL A 132 15.15 -16.95 3.99
C VAL A 132 16.22 -17.86 4.60
N GLU A 133 16.10 -19.18 4.44
CA GLU A 133 17.13 -20.15 4.86
C GLU A 133 18.48 -19.83 4.20
N ASN A 134 18.49 -19.69 2.88
CA ASN A 134 19.69 -19.33 2.13
C ASN A 134 20.28 -17.99 2.60
N ASP A 135 19.44 -16.98 2.84
CA ASP A 135 19.91 -15.67 3.27
C ASP A 135 20.44 -15.68 4.72
N LEU A 136 19.91 -16.53 5.60
CA LEU A 136 20.42 -16.72 6.97
C LEU A 136 21.83 -17.34 7.00
N SER A 137 22.15 -18.17 6.00
CA SER A 137 23.51 -18.71 5.82
C SER A 137 24.51 -17.70 5.21
N SER A 138 24.00 -16.58 4.67
CA SER A 138 24.81 -15.54 4.06
C SER A 138 25.28 -14.50 5.09
N PRO A 139 26.52 -13.98 5.00
CA PRO A 139 26.99 -12.91 5.87
C PRO A 139 26.20 -11.59 5.69
N LEU A 140 25.48 -11.44 4.58
CA LEU A 140 24.65 -10.26 4.30
C LEU A 140 23.29 -10.32 5.04
N GLY A 141 22.90 -11.51 5.49
CA GLY A 141 21.65 -11.78 6.18
C GLY A 141 20.40 -11.72 5.31
N PRO A 142 19.22 -12.01 5.89
CA PRO A 142 17.93 -11.93 5.23
C PRO A 142 17.53 -10.51 4.85
N TYR A 143 16.71 -10.41 3.80
CA TYR A 143 16.14 -9.15 3.31
C TYR A 143 14.86 -9.43 2.52
N ASP A 144 13.97 -8.43 2.41
CA ASP A 144 12.72 -8.57 1.67
C ASP A 144 12.93 -8.20 0.20
N ARG A 145 12.41 -9.04 -0.70
CA ARG A 145 12.53 -8.85 -2.15
C ARG A 145 11.38 -8.01 -2.70
N LEU A 146 11.64 -7.21 -3.74
CA LEU A 146 10.64 -6.38 -4.44
C LEU A 146 9.57 -7.24 -5.09
N LEU A 147 9.96 -8.36 -5.69
CA LEU A 147 9.07 -9.31 -6.33
C LEU A 147 7.94 -9.77 -5.38
N TRP A 148 8.26 -9.98 -4.10
CA TRP A 148 7.30 -10.43 -3.08
C TRP A 148 6.24 -9.40 -2.72
N THR A 149 6.39 -8.13 -3.14
CA THR A 149 5.39 -7.09 -2.88
C THR A 149 4.22 -7.11 -3.87
N LEU A 150 4.36 -7.81 -4.99
CA LEU A 150 3.43 -7.78 -6.13
C LEU A 150 2.31 -8.84 -6.01
N PRO A 151 1.04 -8.48 -5.80
CA PRO A 151 -0.02 -9.42 -5.39
C PRO A 151 -0.21 -10.64 -6.30
N MET A 152 0.04 -10.49 -7.60
CA MET A 152 -0.05 -11.58 -8.58
C MET A 152 1.07 -12.63 -8.45
N VAL A 153 2.17 -12.31 -7.77
CA VAL A 153 3.29 -13.22 -7.57
C VAL A 153 3.02 -14.04 -6.32
N ASN A 154 2.64 -15.31 -6.50
CA ASN A 154 2.33 -16.25 -5.42
C ASN A 154 3.37 -17.36 -5.26
N ALA A 155 4.42 -17.37 -6.09
CA ALA A 155 5.49 -18.35 -6.08
C ALA A 155 6.86 -17.69 -6.08
N CYS A 156 7.84 -18.38 -5.50
CA CYS A 156 9.25 -18.07 -5.67
C CYS A 156 9.74 -18.64 -7.02
N PRO A 157 10.30 -17.83 -7.94
CA PRO A 157 10.79 -18.34 -9.21
C PRO A 157 12.13 -19.09 -9.10
N ILE A 158 12.81 -19.00 -7.95
CA ILE A 158 14.11 -19.61 -7.67
C ILE A 158 13.92 -21.02 -7.11
N HIS A 159 13.09 -21.14 -6.08
CA HIS A 159 12.85 -22.40 -5.36
C HIS A 159 11.57 -23.11 -5.76
N GLU A 160 10.76 -22.50 -6.64
CA GLU A 160 9.51 -23.08 -7.16
C GLU A 160 8.47 -23.45 -6.08
N VAL A 161 8.51 -22.75 -4.95
CA VAL A 161 7.58 -22.93 -3.81
C VAL A 161 6.61 -21.76 -3.69
N ARG A 162 5.48 -21.99 -3.02
CA ARG A 162 4.49 -20.96 -2.71
C ARG A 162 5.10 -19.91 -1.77
N LEU A 163 4.82 -18.64 -2.03
CA LEU A 163 5.13 -17.57 -1.09
C LEU A 163 4.14 -17.60 0.07
N LEU A 164 4.64 -17.48 1.29
CA LEU A 164 3.85 -17.47 2.51
C LEU A 164 3.70 -16.05 3.04
N ASP A 165 2.53 -15.74 3.62
CA ASP A 165 2.26 -14.49 4.34
C ASP A 165 2.07 -14.70 5.85
N TYR A 166 2.44 -15.89 6.35
CA TYR A 166 2.35 -16.30 7.74
C TYR A 166 3.62 -17.02 8.20
N CYS A 167 3.88 -16.99 9.50
CA CYS A 167 4.93 -17.78 10.15
C CYS A 167 4.38 -19.14 10.62
N ALA A 168 5.25 -20.14 10.80
CA ALA A 168 4.93 -21.42 11.44
C ALA A 168 4.13 -21.31 12.77
N CYS A 169 4.24 -20.20 13.51
CA CYS A 169 3.39 -19.92 14.68
C CYS A 169 1.91 -19.58 14.35
N GLY A 170 1.50 -19.63 13.08
CA GLY A 170 0.14 -19.37 12.59
C GLY A 170 -0.23 -17.89 12.49
N ARG A 171 0.67 -16.96 12.79
CA ARG A 171 0.40 -15.51 12.73
C ARG A 171 0.91 -14.91 11.44
N THR A 172 0.12 -13.98 10.89
CA THR A 172 0.47 -13.27 9.67
C THR A 172 1.75 -12.44 9.84
N ALA A 173 2.62 -12.56 8.85
CA ALA A 173 3.82 -11.76 8.67
C ALA A 173 3.51 -10.32 8.24
N ALA A 174 2.24 -10.01 7.93
CA ALA A 174 1.75 -8.77 7.32
C ALA A 174 1.97 -7.46 8.11
N ARG A 175 2.54 -7.51 9.33
CA ARG A 175 2.90 -6.30 10.11
C ARG A 175 4.41 -6.19 10.19
N MET A 176 4.93 -5.08 9.66
CA MET A 176 6.29 -4.95 9.17
C MET A 176 7.39 -5.35 10.15
N TYR A 177 8.38 -6.02 9.60
CA TYR A 177 9.63 -6.38 10.23
C TYR A 177 10.50 -5.15 10.47
N PHE A 178 11.08 -5.07 11.66
CA PHE A 178 12.32 -4.33 11.87
C PHE A 178 13.52 -5.22 11.51
N THR A 179 13.43 -6.52 11.80
CA THR A 179 14.47 -7.52 11.53
C THR A 179 14.02 -8.45 10.41
N PRO A 180 14.60 -8.34 9.20
CA PRO A 180 14.26 -9.24 8.10
C PRO A 180 14.43 -10.72 8.46
N GLY A 181 13.60 -11.59 7.87
CA GLY A 181 13.72 -13.05 8.02
C GLY A 181 13.28 -13.65 9.36
N ARG A 182 12.80 -12.86 10.33
CA ARG A 182 12.36 -13.35 11.67
C ARG A 182 10.95 -12.91 12.03
N CYS A 183 10.14 -13.79 12.61
CA CYS A 183 8.78 -13.49 13.00
C CYS A 183 8.67 -12.43 14.12
N ARG A 184 7.90 -11.35 13.93
CA ARG A 184 7.70 -10.31 14.97
C ARG A 184 7.01 -10.79 16.25
N HIS A 185 6.40 -11.98 16.20
CA HIS A 185 5.53 -12.48 17.26
C HIS A 185 6.17 -13.57 18.12
N CYS A 186 6.97 -14.45 17.51
CA CYS A 186 7.68 -15.53 18.20
C CYS A 186 9.20 -15.48 18.00
N ASP A 187 9.71 -14.50 17.26
CA ASP A 187 11.13 -14.29 16.91
C ASP A 187 11.83 -15.41 16.14
N GLU A 188 11.12 -16.51 15.89
CA GLU A 188 11.61 -17.62 15.08
C GLU A 188 11.89 -17.22 13.62
N PRO A 189 12.94 -17.78 12.99
CA PRO A 189 13.19 -17.65 11.57
C PRO A 189 11.96 -18.01 10.72
N LEU A 190 11.68 -17.17 9.71
CA LEU A 190 10.61 -17.45 8.74
C LEU A 190 10.93 -18.65 7.84
N ALA A 191 12.19 -19.08 7.82
CA ALA A 191 12.64 -20.27 7.11
C ALA A 191 12.06 -21.58 7.66
N ILE A 192 11.61 -21.60 8.92
CA ILE A 192 11.00 -22.79 9.56
C ILE A 192 9.64 -23.14 8.95
N SER A 193 8.96 -22.17 8.35
CA SER A 193 7.66 -22.41 7.71
C SER A 193 7.80 -23.40 6.54
N PRO A 194 6.82 -24.31 6.33
CA PRO A 194 6.94 -25.36 5.33
C PRO A 194 6.97 -24.78 3.91
N ALA A 195 7.93 -25.26 3.10
CA ALA A 195 8.08 -24.85 1.71
C ALA A 195 7.26 -25.78 0.79
N GLU A 196 6.03 -25.40 0.50
CA GLU A 196 5.14 -26.17 -0.38
C GLU A 196 5.39 -25.87 -1.87
N PRO A 197 5.46 -26.87 -2.76
CA PRO A 197 5.59 -26.65 -4.20
C PRO A 197 4.49 -25.74 -4.75
N ALA A 198 4.86 -24.79 -5.60
CA ALA A 198 3.92 -23.96 -6.34
C ALA A 198 3.49 -24.65 -7.65
N ASP A 199 2.32 -24.28 -8.17
CA ASP A 199 1.89 -24.71 -9.49
C ASP A 199 2.72 -24.03 -10.59
N ALA A 200 2.86 -24.72 -11.73
CA ALA A 200 3.67 -24.26 -12.86
C ALA A 200 3.27 -22.86 -13.37
N ARG A 201 1.98 -22.51 -13.29
CA ARG A 201 1.48 -21.21 -13.76
C ARG A 201 1.89 -20.08 -12.82
N SER A 202 1.82 -20.29 -11.51
CA SER A 202 2.31 -19.32 -10.52
C SER A 202 3.82 -19.09 -10.65
N ILE A 203 4.59 -20.15 -10.92
CA ILE A 203 6.04 -20.07 -11.17
C ILE A 203 6.31 -19.25 -12.45
N ASP A 204 5.58 -19.52 -13.54
CA ASP A 204 5.71 -18.78 -14.79
C ASP A 204 5.38 -17.29 -14.62
N VAL A 205 4.29 -16.96 -13.90
CA VAL A 205 3.97 -15.56 -13.55
C VAL A 205 5.11 -14.92 -12.78
N ALA A 206 5.67 -15.60 -11.78
CA ALA A 206 6.78 -15.07 -10.98
C ALA A 206 8.02 -14.80 -11.83
N ARG A 207 8.36 -15.69 -12.76
CA ARG A 207 9.49 -15.53 -13.71
C ARG A 207 9.28 -14.36 -14.66
N ARG A 208 8.08 -14.24 -15.24
CA ARG A 208 7.72 -13.15 -16.15
C ARG A 208 7.77 -11.79 -15.45
N VAL A 209 7.31 -11.71 -14.20
CA VAL A 209 7.41 -10.50 -13.39
C VAL A 209 8.86 -10.18 -13.00
N ALA A 210 9.66 -11.17 -12.61
CA ALA A 210 11.08 -10.98 -12.34
C ALA A 210 11.81 -10.40 -13.56
N ARG A 211 11.60 -10.98 -14.74
CA ARG A 211 12.14 -10.48 -16.00
C ARG A 211 11.67 -9.05 -16.31
N LEU A 212 10.40 -8.74 -16.08
CA LEU A 212 9.88 -7.38 -16.24
C LEU A 212 10.59 -6.39 -15.31
N LEU A 213 10.85 -6.77 -14.04
CA LEU A 213 11.58 -5.91 -13.10
C LEU A 213 13.02 -5.66 -13.56
N ASP A 214 13.67 -6.61 -14.24
CA ASP A 214 14.99 -6.39 -14.85
C ASP A 214 14.93 -5.43 -16.03
N ALA A 215 13.99 -5.68 -16.94
CA ALA A 215 13.77 -4.84 -18.12
C ALA A 215 13.36 -3.40 -17.75
N ALA A 216 12.72 -3.20 -16.61
CA ALA A 216 12.23 -1.89 -16.16
C ALA A 216 13.34 -0.83 -16.05
N SER A 217 14.58 -1.24 -15.81
CA SER A 217 15.73 -0.32 -15.79
C SER A 217 15.96 0.35 -17.16
N ALA A 218 15.78 -0.39 -18.25
CA ALA A 218 15.89 0.13 -19.61
C ALA A 218 14.73 1.06 -19.99
N PHE A 219 13.58 0.95 -19.32
CA PHE A 219 12.40 1.75 -19.65
C PHE A 219 12.59 3.24 -19.37
N LYS A 220 13.52 3.60 -18.48
CA LYS A 220 13.86 5.00 -18.15
C LYS A 220 14.25 5.83 -19.38
N HIS A 221 14.81 5.17 -20.41
CA HIS A 221 15.24 5.81 -21.65
C HIS A 221 14.20 5.76 -22.77
N ILE A 222 13.04 5.16 -22.51
CA ILE A 222 12.00 4.93 -23.52
C ILE A 222 10.82 5.86 -23.24
N THR A 223 10.44 6.67 -24.24
CA THR A 223 9.28 7.56 -24.11
C THR A 223 7.97 6.75 -24.02
N PRO A 224 7.21 6.87 -22.93
CA PRO A 224 5.93 6.20 -22.77
C PRO A 224 4.94 6.64 -23.84
N ARG A 225 4.20 5.69 -24.42
CA ARG A 225 3.12 5.96 -25.38
C ARG A 225 1.92 5.08 -25.08
N HIS A 226 0.74 5.68 -25.05
CA HIS A 226 -0.51 5.01 -24.71
C HIS A 226 -0.96 3.97 -25.76
N ASP A 227 -0.45 4.03 -26.99
CA ASP A 227 -0.85 3.17 -28.09
C ASP A 227 0.02 1.92 -28.28
N ARG A 228 1.11 1.75 -27.51
CA ARG A 228 2.04 0.62 -27.67
C ARG A 228 1.39 -0.74 -27.46
N THR A 229 0.68 -0.93 -26.35
CA THR A 229 -0.06 -2.18 -26.11
C THR A 229 -1.13 -2.42 -27.17
N ALA A 230 -1.76 -1.36 -27.70
CA ALA A 230 -2.70 -1.46 -28.80
C ALA A 230 -2.04 -1.97 -30.10
N GLN A 231 -0.81 -1.54 -30.37
CA GLN A 231 -0.02 -2.01 -31.52
C GLN A 231 0.33 -3.50 -31.38
N PHE A 232 0.78 -3.94 -30.21
CA PHE A 232 1.01 -5.37 -29.93
C PHE A 232 -0.27 -6.19 -30.15
N LEU A 233 -1.38 -5.78 -29.51
CA LEU A 233 -2.66 -6.50 -29.61
C LEU A 233 -3.17 -6.56 -31.05
N SER A 234 -3.09 -5.45 -31.79
CA SER A 234 -3.51 -5.40 -33.19
C SER A 234 -2.69 -6.35 -34.06
N HIS A 235 -1.38 -6.44 -33.81
CA HIS A 235 -0.49 -7.38 -34.50
C HIS A 235 -0.83 -8.83 -34.18
N ALA A 236 -0.91 -9.20 -32.90
CA ALA A 236 -1.21 -10.57 -32.46
C ALA A 236 -2.61 -11.02 -32.90
N ILE A 237 -3.61 -10.15 -32.80
CA ILE A 237 -4.99 -10.44 -33.25
C ILE A 237 -5.05 -10.57 -34.78
N LYS A 238 -4.27 -9.78 -35.52
CA LYS A 238 -4.17 -9.93 -36.98
C LYS A 238 -3.55 -11.28 -37.35
N ALA A 239 -2.48 -11.68 -36.66
CA ALA A 239 -1.76 -12.93 -36.93
C ALA A 239 -2.60 -14.17 -36.65
N HIS A 240 -3.28 -14.24 -35.50
CA HIS A 240 -3.98 -15.47 -35.06
C HIS A 240 -5.48 -15.47 -35.33
N TYR A 241 -6.10 -14.31 -35.50
CA TYR A 241 -7.57 -14.16 -35.59
C TYR A 241 -8.03 -13.40 -36.84
N GLY A 242 -7.13 -13.13 -37.79
CA GLY A 242 -7.44 -12.37 -39.00
C GLY A 242 -7.99 -10.97 -38.71
N GLY A 243 -7.61 -10.37 -37.57
CA GLY A 243 -8.07 -9.05 -37.14
C GLY A 243 -9.42 -9.05 -36.39
N LYS A 244 -10.06 -10.22 -36.22
CA LYS A 244 -11.36 -10.34 -35.56
C LYS A 244 -11.22 -10.36 -34.04
N TYR A 245 -11.06 -9.18 -33.43
CA TYR A 245 -10.88 -9.06 -31.97
C TYR A 245 -12.01 -9.67 -31.13
N CYS A 246 -13.24 -9.79 -31.67
CA CYS A 246 -14.35 -10.46 -31.01
C CYS A 246 -14.12 -11.95 -30.77
N VAL A 247 -13.39 -12.62 -31.66
CA VAL A 247 -13.05 -14.04 -31.53
C VAL A 247 -11.99 -14.21 -30.45
N PHE A 248 -10.94 -13.39 -30.53
CA PHE A 248 -9.92 -13.30 -29.49
C PHE A 248 -10.52 -13.02 -28.10
N ALA A 249 -11.42 -12.04 -27.97
CA ALA A 249 -12.04 -11.71 -26.68
C ALA A 249 -12.75 -12.91 -26.03
N ARG A 250 -13.41 -13.76 -26.85
CA ARG A 250 -14.09 -14.96 -26.36
C ARG A 250 -13.10 -16.03 -25.90
N GLU A 251 -12.03 -16.25 -26.65
CA GLU A 251 -11.02 -17.27 -26.32
C GLU A 251 -10.13 -16.85 -25.14
N PHE A 252 -9.78 -15.57 -25.08
CA PHE A 252 -9.02 -14.97 -23.98
C PHE A 252 -9.87 -14.76 -22.72
N ASP A 253 -11.18 -15.06 -22.76
CA ASP A 253 -12.13 -14.85 -21.66
C ASP A 253 -12.11 -13.42 -21.12
N GLU A 254 -12.38 -12.45 -22.00
CA GLU A 254 -12.50 -11.03 -21.68
C GLU A 254 -13.68 -10.38 -22.40
N SER A 255 -14.14 -9.24 -21.87
CA SER A 255 -15.28 -8.54 -22.49
C SER A 255 -14.89 -7.91 -23.82
N LYS A 256 -15.78 -8.00 -24.81
CA LYS A 256 -15.61 -7.35 -26.13
C LYS A 256 -15.30 -5.85 -26.01
N SER A 257 -15.93 -5.18 -25.04
CA SER A 257 -15.75 -3.75 -24.80
C SER A 257 -14.35 -3.42 -24.28
N ASN A 258 -13.79 -4.24 -23.37
CA ASN A 258 -12.42 -4.07 -22.88
C ASN A 258 -11.42 -4.22 -24.03
N VAL A 259 -11.51 -5.34 -24.76
CA VAL A 259 -10.61 -5.64 -25.88
C VAL A 259 -10.71 -4.56 -26.96
N HIS A 260 -11.92 -4.11 -27.30
CA HIS A 260 -12.12 -2.99 -28.22
C HIS A 260 -11.44 -1.71 -27.71
N GLY A 261 -11.56 -1.40 -26.42
CA GLY A 261 -10.89 -0.25 -25.81
C GLY A 261 -9.36 -0.34 -25.91
N TRP A 262 -8.79 -1.53 -25.67
CA TRP A 262 -7.35 -1.77 -25.73
C TRP A 262 -6.81 -1.70 -27.16
N VAL A 263 -7.45 -2.37 -28.12
CA VAL A 263 -7.03 -2.38 -29.54
C VAL A 263 -7.07 -0.98 -30.16
N ASN A 264 -7.99 -0.12 -29.71
CA ASN A 264 -8.10 1.26 -30.19
C ASN A 264 -7.39 2.28 -29.31
N ALA A 265 -6.51 1.85 -28.40
CA ALA A 265 -5.76 2.71 -27.48
C ALA A 265 -6.65 3.70 -26.67
N LYS A 266 -7.91 3.33 -26.39
CA LYS A 266 -8.83 4.13 -25.55
C LYS A 266 -8.64 3.86 -24.06
N THR A 267 -8.22 2.64 -23.73
CA THR A 267 -7.92 2.18 -22.37
C THR A 267 -6.68 1.32 -22.40
N THR A 268 -5.98 1.22 -21.27
CA THR A 268 -4.88 0.27 -21.07
C THR A 268 -5.36 -0.99 -20.36
N PRO A 269 -4.71 -2.16 -20.55
CA PRO A 269 -4.93 -3.33 -19.70
C PRO A 269 -4.20 -3.20 -18.36
N SER A 270 -4.70 -3.89 -17.32
CA SER A 270 -4.03 -3.96 -16.03
C SER A 270 -2.80 -4.86 -16.09
N LEU A 271 -1.86 -4.73 -15.15
CA LEU A 271 -0.70 -5.62 -15.10
C LEU A 271 -1.09 -7.13 -15.02
N PRO A 272 -2.09 -7.55 -14.23
CA PRO A 272 -2.60 -8.93 -14.30
C PRO A 272 -3.08 -9.35 -15.69
N VAL A 273 -3.72 -8.45 -16.44
CA VAL A 273 -4.16 -8.74 -17.82
C VAL A 273 -2.97 -8.79 -18.77
N LEU A 274 -1.98 -7.89 -18.64
CA LEU A 274 -0.75 -7.93 -19.43
C LEU A 274 0.02 -9.24 -19.20
N LEU A 275 0.07 -9.73 -17.96
CA LEU A 275 0.64 -11.05 -17.65
C LEU A 275 -0.16 -12.18 -18.30
N LYS A 276 -1.50 -12.13 -18.22
CA LYS A 276 -2.36 -13.11 -18.90
C LYS A 276 -2.15 -13.08 -20.42
N LEU A 277 -1.98 -11.91 -21.04
CA LEU A 277 -1.65 -11.76 -22.46
C LEU A 277 -0.27 -12.34 -22.79
N SER A 278 0.72 -12.05 -21.94
CA SER A 278 2.08 -12.58 -22.05
C SER A 278 2.10 -14.11 -22.00
N GLN A 279 1.30 -14.72 -21.12
CA GLN A 279 1.12 -16.18 -21.07
C GLN A 279 0.38 -16.70 -22.31
N PHE A 280 -0.71 -16.04 -22.70
CA PHE A 280 -1.55 -16.46 -23.81
C PHE A 280 -0.84 -16.43 -25.16
N PHE A 281 -0.01 -15.42 -25.41
CA PHE A 281 0.76 -15.27 -26.65
C PHE A 281 2.18 -15.83 -26.56
N ASP A 282 2.55 -16.39 -25.40
CA ASP A 282 3.89 -16.84 -25.03
C ASP A 282 5.00 -15.84 -25.37
N VAL A 283 4.80 -14.59 -24.95
CA VAL A 283 5.76 -13.50 -25.14
C VAL A 283 6.20 -12.90 -23.82
N PRO A 284 7.41 -12.33 -23.73
CA PRO A 284 7.81 -11.52 -22.59
C PRO A 284 6.81 -10.39 -22.28
N VAL A 285 6.66 -10.01 -21.01
CA VAL A 285 5.69 -8.98 -20.61
C VAL A 285 6.07 -7.63 -21.19
N GLU A 286 7.36 -7.33 -21.24
CA GLU A 286 7.91 -6.12 -21.82
C GLU A 286 7.51 -5.95 -23.30
N ASP A 287 7.32 -7.03 -24.07
CA ASP A 287 6.89 -6.92 -25.47
C ASP A 287 5.44 -6.40 -25.56
N THR A 288 4.57 -6.87 -24.66
CA THR A 288 3.17 -6.42 -24.57
C THR A 288 3.06 -4.95 -24.13
N ILE A 289 3.98 -4.49 -23.26
CA ILE A 289 4.03 -3.12 -22.74
C ILE A 289 4.64 -2.18 -23.78
N LEU A 290 5.76 -2.58 -24.38
CA LEU A 290 6.52 -1.75 -25.31
C LEU A 290 5.91 -1.70 -26.71
N GLY A 291 4.97 -2.60 -27.02
CA GLY A 291 4.30 -2.65 -28.33
C GLY A 291 5.14 -3.35 -29.38
N ASN A 292 6.07 -4.21 -28.96
CA ASN A 292 6.89 -4.98 -29.87
C ASN A 292 6.02 -5.95 -30.68
N LYS A 293 6.52 -6.39 -31.82
CA LYS A 293 5.81 -7.32 -32.72
C LYS A 293 6.64 -8.59 -32.88
N PRO A 294 6.89 -9.34 -31.79
CA PRO A 294 7.60 -10.60 -31.88
C PRO A 294 6.73 -11.63 -32.59
N ASP A 295 7.33 -12.74 -33.01
CA ASP A 295 6.55 -13.92 -33.35
C ASP A 295 5.79 -14.39 -32.10
N THR A 296 4.52 -14.71 -32.27
CA THR A 296 3.60 -15.05 -31.16
C THR A 296 3.05 -16.45 -31.34
N CYS A 297 2.83 -17.16 -30.23
CA CYS A 297 2.21 -18.49 -30.22
C CYS A 297 0.99 -18.47 -29.30
N VAL A 298 -0.14 -19.02 -29.72
CA VAL A 298 -1.33 -19.09 -28.86
C VAL A 298 -1.22 -20.29 -27.93
N GLN A 299 -1.15 -20.02 -26.64
CA GLN A 299 -1.18 -21.02 -25.59
C GLN A 299 -2.62 -21.22 -25.12
N GLY A 300 -3.02 -22.49 -24.98
CA GLY A 300 -4.24 -22.83 -24.28
C GLY A 300 -4.09 -22.46 -22.81
N LEU A 301 -4.62 -21.31 -22.39
CA LEU A 301 -4.82 -21.04 -20.97
C LEU A 301 -5.86 -22.04 -20.48
N GLY A 302 -5.41 -23.18 -19.96
CA GLY A 302 -6.27 -24.05 -19.15
C GLY A 302 -6.99 -23.16 -18.15
N THR A 303 -8.31 -23.36 -17.99
CA THR A 303 -9.19 -22.53 -17.16
C THR A 303 -8.69 -22.49 -15.72
N CYS A 304 -7.75 -21.59 -15.47
CA CYS A 304 -7.41 -21.07 -14.17
C CYS A 304 -7.85 -19.62 -14.31
N ALA A 305 -9.12 -19.39 -13.99
CA ALA A 305 -9.50 -18.09 -13.51
C ALA A 305 -8.47 -17.78 -12.41
N PRO A 306 -7.76 -16.64 -12.46
CA PRO A 306 -7.34 -16.05 -11.19
C PRO A 306 -8.58 -16.06 -10.31
N GLU A 307 -8.45 -16.13 -9.00
CA GLU A 307 -9.49 -15.56 -8.14
C GLU A 307 -9.47 -14.04 -8.43
N LEU A 308 -9.96 -13.68 -9.62
CA LEU A 308 -10.55 -12.40 -9.92
C LEU A 308 -11.61 -12.36 -8.84
N VAL A 309 -11.37 -11.60 -7.77
CA VAL A 309 -12.43 -11.13 -6.88
C VAL A 309 -13.60 -10.90 -7.80
N GLU A 310 -14.62 -11.76 -7.72
CA GLU A 310 -15.70 -11.73 -8.67
C GLU A 310 -16.14 -10.28 -8.69
N ARG A 311 -15.87 -9.59 -9.80
CA ARG A 311 -16.59 -8.35 -10.06
C ARG A 311 -17.98 -8.88 -10.21
N GLN A 312 -18.75 -8.83 -9.12
CA GLN A 312 -20.18 -9.04 -9.13
C GLN A 312 -20.62 -8.39 -10.41
N ARG A 313 -21.02 -9.23 -11.38
CA ARG A 313 -21.61 -8.74 -12.60
C ARG A 313 -22.65 -7.76 -12.08
N ARG A 314 -22.53 -6.48 -12.42
CA ARG A 314 -23.63 -5.54 -12.19
C ARG A 314 -24.72 -6.05 -13.10
N ASN A 315 -25.45 -7.03 -12.59
CA ASN A 315 -26.50 -7.71 -13.31
C ASN A 315 -27.51 -6.64 -13.68
N ALA A 316 -28.05 -6.86 -14.88
CA ALA A 316 -29.31 -6.38 -15.42
C ALA A 316 -29.92 -5.17 -14.74
N SER A 317 -30.16 -4.10 -15.51
CA SER A 317 -31.12 -3.04 -15.23
C SER A 317 -32.30 -3.57 -14.41
N THR A 318 -32.15 -3.54 -13.10
CA THR A 318 -33.20 -3.94 -12.18
C THR A 318 -34.15 -2.76 -12.25
N ILE A 319 -35.41 -3.00 -12.59
CA ILE A 319 -36.43 -1.97 -12.48
C ILE A 319 -36.52 -1.67 -10.98
N ILE A 320 -35.88 -0.57 -10.56
CA ILE A 320 -35.85 -0.15 -9.17
C ILE A 320 -37.17 0.57 -8.90
N ASP A 321 -37.92 0.06 -7.93
CA ASP A 321 -39.07 0.76 -7.38
C ASP A 321 -38.59 1.91 -6.49
N TRP A 322 -38.60 3.12 -7.06
CA TRP A 322 -38.16 4.34 -6.38
C TRP A 322 -39.10 4.79 -5.26
N ALA A 323 -40.38 4.40 -5.30
CA ALA A 323 -41.33 4.71 -4.24
C ALA A 323 -41.02 3.88 -2.99
N ALA A 324 -40.91 2.55 -3.16
CA ALA A 324 -40.53 1.67 -2.05
C ALA A 324 -39.12 1.97 -1.49
N THR A 325 -38.19 2.36 -2.37
CA THR A 325 -36.83 2.78 -1.98
C THR A 325 -36.85 4.05 -1.13
N ARG A 326 -37.67 5.05 -1.50
CA ARG A 326 -37.84 6.28 -0.73
C ARG A 326 -38.40 5.99 0.67
N ASP A 327 -39.50 5.25 0.74
CA ASP A 327 -40.16 4.91 2.01
C ASP A 327 -39.23 4.18 2.98
N SER A 328 -38.38 3.29 2.45
CA SER A 328 -37.39 2.56 3.25
C SER A 328 -36.32 3.49 3.86
N ILE A 329 -35.84 4.47 3.09
CA ILE A 329 -34.83 5.44 3.56
C ILE A 329 -35.45 6.42 4.56
N GLU A 330 -36.68 6.87 4.30
CA GLU A 330 -37.41 7.77 5.21
C GLU A 330 -37.74 7.07 6.53
N SER A 331 -38.20 5.81 6.50
CA SER A 331 -38.40 5.00 7.70
C SER A 331 -37.11 4.82 8.50
N ASP A 332 -35.97 4.61 7.81
CA ASP A 332 -34.67 4.51 8.48
C ASP A 332 -34.23 5.83 9.12
N LEU A 333 -34.46 6.97 8.44
CA LEU A 333 -34.17 8.30 8.96
C LEU A 333 -35.07 8.67 10.15
N ALA A 334 -36.33 8.25 10.13
CA ALA A 334 -37.28 8.46 11.21
C ALA A 334 -36.97 7.63 12.45
N ASN A 335 -36.28 6.49 12.31
CA ASN A 335 -35.87 5.65 13.43
C ASN A 335 -34.67 6.25 14.20
N PRO A 336 -34.85 6.72 15.45
CA PRO A 336 -33.77 7.34 16.23
C PRO A 336 -32.66 6.35 16.62
N LEU A 337 -32.97 5.05 16.63
CA LEU A 337 -32.04 3.97 16.96
C LEU A 337 -31.26 3.48 15.74
N SER A 338 -31.67 3.83 14.53
CA SER A 338 -30.96 3.39 13.34
C SER A 338 -29.59 4.06 13.25
N SER A 339 -28.59 3.23 12.98
CA SER A 339 -27.20 3.67 12.80
C SER A 339 -26.61 3.30 11.45
N ARG A 340 -27.48 2.88 10.53
CA ARG A 340 -27.10 2.45 9.19
C ARG A 340 -26.51 3.62 8.41
N THR A 341 -25.38 3.35 7.79
CA THR A 341 -24.68 4.21 6.85
C THR A 341 -25.32 4.11 5.48
N LEU A 342 -25.08 5.10 4.61
CA LEU A 342 -25.55 5.07 3.23
C LEU A 342 -25.10 3.80 2.48
N GLY A 343 -23.92 3.25 2.80
CA GLY A 343 -23.43 2.01 2.22
C GLY A 343 -24.22 0.77 2.67
N GLU A 344 -24.59 0.69 3.94
CA GLU A 344 -25.41 -0.40 4.48
C GLU A 344 -26.85 -0.33 3.94
N ILE A 345 -27.42 0.87 3.83
CA ILE A 345 -28.73 1.08 3.21
C ILE A 345 -28.70 0.65 1.73
N ALA A 346 -27.71 1.12 0.97
CA ALA A 346 -27.50 0.75 -0.42
C ALA A 346 -27.37 -0.77 -0.62
N THR A 347 -26.64 -1.42 0.28
CA THR A 347 -26.46 -2.89 0.27
C THR A 347 -27.77 -3.61 0.56
N SER A 348 -28.54 -3.16 1.56
CA SER A 348 -29.83 -3.77 1.92
C SER A 348 -30.90 -3.64 0.83
N LEU A 349 -30.80 -2.62 -0.01
CA LEU A 349 -31.72 -2.36 -1.12
C LEU A 349 -31.24 -2.95 -2.44
N GLY A 350 -30.02 -3.49 -2.50
CA GLY A 350 -29.42 -3.99 -3.75
C GLY A 350 -29.13 -2.90 -4.79
N ILE A 351 -29.07 -1.63 -4.40
CA ILE A 351 -28.88 -0.48 -5.30
C ILE A 351 -27.48 0.10 -5.12
N GLY A 352 -26.79 0.40 -6.22
CA GLY A 352 -25.49 1.06 -6.15
C GLY A 352 -25.59 2.48 -5.56
N MET A 353 -24.66 2.85 -4.66
CA MET A 353 -24.64 4.19 -4.03
C MET A 353 -24.61 5.35 -5.03
N ARG A 354 -23.99 5.15 -6.20
CA ARG A 354 -23.96 6.18 -7.27
C ARG A 354 -25.36 6.41 -7.86
N THR A 355 -26.17 5.36 -7.97
CA THR A 355 -27.55 5.43 -8.46
C THR A 355 -28.44 6.12 -7.41
N LEU A 356 -28.32 5.73 -6.13
CA LEU A 356 -29.06 6.39 -5.04
C LEU A 356 -28.78 7.89 -4.96
N ARG A 357 -27.51 8.31 -5.07
CA ARG A 357 -27.15 9.74 -5.06
C ARG A 357 -27.66 10.52 -6.26
N LYS A 358 -27.90 9.84 -7.38
CA LYS A 358 -28.41 10.47 -8.61
C LYS A 358 -29.92 10.69 -8.52
N GLU A 359 -30.65 9.69 -8.03
CA GLU A 359 -32.11 9.67 -8.08
C GLU A 359 -32.77 10.18 -6.78
N LEU A 360 -32.10 10.06 -5.62
CA LEU A 360 -32.57 10.54 -4.31
C LEU A 360 -31.47 11.33 -3.55
N PRO A 361 -30.99 12.46 -4.08
CA PRO A 361 -29.87 13.21 -3.50
C PRO A 361 -30.16 13.72 -2.08
N GLU A 362 -31.35 14.28 -1.85
CA GLU A 362 -31.71 14.90 -0.56
C GLU A 362 -31.74 13.89 0.60
N LEU A 363 -32.29 12.70 0.37
CA LEU A 363 -32.33 11.63 1.37
C LEU A 363 -30.93 11.06 1.64
N CYS A 364 -30.10 10.93 0.60
CA CYS A 364 -28.71 10.52 0.74
C CYS A 364 -27.91 11.51 1.61
N ASP A 365 -28.15 12.81 1.40
CA ASP A 365 -27.52 13.86 2.19
C ASP A 365 -28.03 13.86 3.63
N ALA A 366 -29.32 13.63 3.87
CA ALA A 366 -29.86 13.49 5.23
C ALA A 366 -29.21 12.32 6.00
N VAL A 367 -29.05 11.15 5.37
CA VAL A 367 -28.36 9.99 5.95
C VAL A 367 -26.88 10.33 6.25
N PHE A 368 -26.23 11.05 5.33
CA PHE A 368 -24.85 11.48 5.50
C PHE A 368 -24.70 12.47 6.66
N GLN A 369 -25.57 13.48 6.76
CA GLN A 369 -25.55 14.45 7.85
C GLN A 369 -25.82 13.79 9.21
N ARG A 370 -26.79 12.87 9.30
CA ARG A 370 -27.03 12.09 10.52
C ARG A 370 -25.78 11.31 10.94
N THR A 371 -25.12 10.64 10.00
CA THR A 371 -23.89 9.88 10.25
C THR A 371 -22.76 10.79 10.72
N LYS A 372 -22.57 11.94 10.04
CA LYS A 372 -21.56 12.95 10.38
C LYS A 372 -21.78 13.53 11.77
N THR A 373 -23.01 13.91 12.11
CA THR A 373 -23.38 14.42 13.44
C THR A 373 -23.14 13.37 14.52
N ARG A 374 -23.49 12.11 14.28
CA ARG A 374 -23.22 11.00 15.21
C ARG A 374 -21.72 10.79 15.46
N ILE A 375 -20.89 10.79 14.41
CA ILE A 375 -19.43 10.66 14.53
C ILE A 375 -18.87 11.84 15.32
N ARG A 376 -19.31 13.07 15.01
CA ARG A 376 -18.93 14.28 15.74
C ARG A 376 -19.30 14.19 17.22
N ASN A 377 -20.53 13.78 17.54
CA ASN A 377 -20.99 13.63 18.92
C ASN A 377 -20.20 12.53 19.67
N LYS A 378 -19.94 11.39 19.03
CA LYS A 378 -19.06 10.35 19.62
C LYS A 378 -17.64 10.85 19.86
N ALA A 379 -17.08 11.66 18.97
CA ALA A 379 -15.77 12.27 19.17
C ALA A 379 -15.78 13.26 20.36
N ILE A 380 -16.81 14.11 20.46
CA ILE A 380 -17.00 15.04 21.59
C ILE A 380 -17.07 14.27 22.91
N VAL A 381 -17.89 13.22 22.98
CA VAL A 381 -18.03 12.38 24.19
C VAL A 381 -16.71 11.68 24.55
N ARG A 382 -15.97 11.15 23.58
CA ARG A 382 -14.66 10.54 23.85
C ARG A 382 -13.65 11.53 24.41
N VAL A 383 -13.63 12.77 23.88
CA VAL A 383 -12.77 13.84 24.39
C VAL A 383 -13.20 14.28 25.78
N SER A 384 -14.51 14.38 26.07
CA SER A 384 -15.00 14.77 27.40
C SER A 384 -14.67 13.71 28.45
N VAL A 385 -14.87 12.42 28.17
CA VAL A 385 -14.52 11.33 29.09
C VAL A 385 -13.03 11.35 29.43
N ARG A 386 -12.15 11.47 28.41
CA ARG A 386 -10.70 11.55 28.63
C ARG A 386 -10.30 12.78 29.43
N ARG A 387 -10.92 13.93 29.13
CA ARG A 387 -10.71 15.19 29.86
C ARG A 387 -11.07 15.00 31.33
N ASP A 388 -12.25 14.46 31.61
CA ASP A 388 -12.76 14.35 32.97
C ASP A 388 -11.89 13.38 33.79
N HIS A 389 -11.49 12.24 33.21
CA HIS A 389 -10.50 11.32 33.81
C HIS A 389 -9.15 12.00 34.12
N TYR A 390 -8.65 12.84 33.19
CA TYR A 390 -7.40 13.59 33.40
C TYR A 390 -7.52 14.57 34.56
N LEU A 391 -8.62 15.33 34.60
CA LEU A 391 -8.87 16.34 35.63
C LEU A 391 -9.03 15.70 37.01
N GLU A 392 -9.72 14.57 37.09
CA GLU A 392 -9.88 13.79 38.32
C GLU A 392 -8.55 13.22 38.82
N THR A 393 -7.76 12.62 37.92
CA THR A 393 -6.43 12.11 38.24
C THR A 393 -5.50 13.22 38.74
N HIS A 394 -5.51 14.38 38.08
CA HIS A 394 -4.75 15.55 38.53
C HIS A 394 -5.21 16.04 39.90
N ALA A 395 -6.53 16.13 40.14
CA ALA A 395 -7.08 16.57 41.42
C ALA A 395 -6.69 15.62 42.56
N ARG A 396 -6.83 14.30 42.36
CA ARG A 396 -6.43 13.27 43.32
C ARG A 396 -4.95 13.40 43.69
N LEU A 397 -4.07 13.49 42.69
CA LEU A 397 -2.63 13.61 42.92
C LEU A 397 -2.23 14.94 43.56
N SER A 398 -2.91 16.04 43.21
CA SER A 398 -2.62 17.37 43.77
C SER A 398 -3.04 17.47 45.25
N ARG A 399 -4.14 16.82 45.65
CA ARG A 399 -4.54 16.75 47.07
C ARG A 399 -3.49 16.03 47.91
N VAL A 400 -3.01 14.88 47.44
CA VAL A 400 -1.97 14.09 48.13
C VAL A 400 -0.65 14.86 48.21
N ALA A 401 -0.29 15.59 47.15
CA ALA A 401 0.97 16.33 47.10
C ALA A 401 0.94 17.70 47.82
N GLY A 402 -0.23 18.20 48.22
CA GLY A 402 -0.41 19.55 48.75
C GLY A 402 -0.09 20.69 47.77
N ARG A 403 0.15 20.37 46.49
CA ARG A 403 0.51 21.31 45.42
C ARG A 403 0.06 20.78 44.06
N SER A 404 -0.06 21.68 43.08
CA SER A 404 -0.39 21.28 41.71
C SER A 404 0.69 20.35 41.13
N VAL A 405 0.27 19.21 40.58
CA VAL A 405 1.17 18.22 40.00
C VAL A 405 1.45 18.47 38.52
N SER A 406 2.66 18.10 38.08
CA SER A 406 3.07 18.29 36.69
C SER A 406 2.37 17.32 35.74
N ARG A 407 2.22 17.74 34.48
CA ARG A 407 1.66 16.92 33.39
C ARG A 407 2.28 15.52 33.30
N ARG A 408 3.62 15.42 33.44
CA ARG A 408 4.32 14.13 33.38
C ARG A 408 3.85 13.17 34.49
N LYS A 409 3.61 13.70 35.69
CA LYS A 409 3.15 12.90 36.84
C LYS A 409 1.70 12.43 36.68
N VAL A 410 0.83 13.25 36.08
CA VAL A 410 -0.55 12.85 35.75
C VAL A 410 -0.55 11.77 34.66
N LEU A 411 0.23 11.96 33.59
CA LEU A 411 0.31 10.98 32.50
C LEU A 411 0.90 9.64 32.94
N ALA A 412 1.84 9.64 33.90
CA ALA A 412 2.37 8.40 34.47
C ALA A 412 1.34 7.63 35.30
N ALA A 413 0.37 8.32 35.90
CA ALA A 413 -0.67 7.72 36.74
C ALA A 413 -1.97 7.39 35.98
N ALA A 414 -2.22 8.03 34.85
CA ALA A 414 -3.42 7.84 34.04
C ALA A 414 -3.24 6.70 33.02
N THR A 415 -3.05 5.47 33.50
CA THR A 415 -2.78 4.28 32.66
C THR A 415 -4.00 3.81 31.86
N GLU A 416 -5.20 4.21 32.28
CA GLU A 416 -6.48 3.79 31.67
C GLU A 416 -6.81 4.53 30.37
N CYS A 417 -6.18 5.69 30.12
CA CYS A 417 -6.44 6.53 28.95
C CYS A 417 -5.13 7.00 28.28
N ARG A 418 -5.06 6.90 26.95
CA ARG A 418 -3.97 7.52 26.19
C ARG A 418 -4.33 8.96 25.80
N TYR A 419 -3.37 9.85 26.01
CA TYR A 419 -3.46 11.27 25.71
C TYR A 419 -2.40 11.64 24.67
N ASP A 420 -2.78 12.40 23.64
CA ASP A 420 -1.78 13.05 22.81
C ASP A 420 -1.19 14.29 23.52
N ARG A 421 -0.09 14.80 22.99
CA ARG A 421 0.66 15.90 23.59
C ARG A 421 -0.16 17.20 23.70
N THR A 422 -1.04 17.45 22.73
CA THR A 422 -1.84 18.67 22.62
C THR A 422 -3.02 18.62 23.59
N GLU A 423 -3.73 17.50 23.63
CA GLU A 423 -4.81 17.22 24.58
C GLU A 423 -4.31 17.31 26.02
N ALA A 424 -3.20 16.63 26.35
CA ALA A 424 -2.61 16.65 27.68
C ALA A 424 -2.22 18.07 28.12
N ASN A 425 -1.72 18.90 27.21
CA ASN A 425 -1.40 20.31 27.50
C ASN A 425 -2.64 21.13 27.84
N GLN A 426 -3.69 21.01 27.03
CA GLN A 426 -4.95 21.74 27.25
C GLN A 426 -5.60 21.31 28.56
N PHE A 427 -5.62 20.01 28.86
CA PHE A 427 -6.20 19.48 30.08
C PHE A 427 -5.39 19.89 31.31
N GLN A 428 -4.06 19.87 31.22
CA GLN A 428 -3.18 20.36 32.29
C GLN A 428 -3.44 21.82 32.62
N GLN A 429 -3.54 22.71 31.62
CA GLN A 429 -3.82 24.12 31.85
C GLN A 429 -5.15 24.33 32.59
N LYS A 430 -6.21 23.59 32.17
CA LYS A 430 -7.50 23.60 32.86
C LYS A 430 -7.41 23.07 34.29
N ALA A 431 -6.64 22.00 34.52
CA ALA A 431 -6.47 21.37 35.82
C ALA A 431 -5.76 22.30 36.82
N VAL A 432 -4.68 22.94 36.39
CA VAL A 432 -3.92 23.92 37.18
C VAL A 432 -4.80 25.11 37.54
N LYS A 433 -5.56 25.64 36.58
CA LYS A 433 -6.49 26.75 36.81
C LYS A 433 -7.58 26.37 37.83
N ARG A 434 -8.16 25.17 37.71
CA ARG A 434 -9.15 24.65 38.69
C ARG A 434 -8.56 24.49 40.08
N PHE A 435 -7.34 23.96 40.18
CA PHE A 435 -6.65 23.81 41.46
C PHE A 435 -6.38 25.17 42.11
N ALA A 436 -5.85 26.14 41.36
CA ALA A 436 -5.57 27.48 41.87
C ALA A 436 -6.82 28.23 42.36
N LEU A 437 -7.98 28.02 41.72
CA LEU A 437 -9.26 28.55 42.18
C LEU A 437 -9.75 27.85 43.45
N ALA A 438 -9.58 26.53 43.55
CA ALA A 438 -9.97 25.75 44.72
C ALA A 438 -9.06 25.96 45.95
N SER A 439 -7.83 26.48 45.78
CA SER A 439 -6.91 26.83 46.87
C SER A 439 -7.08 28.27 47.38
N ARG A 440 -7.97 29.06 46.75
CA ARG A 440 -8.29 30.45 47.16
C ARG A 440 -9.58 30.56 47.98
N ASN A 441 -10.38 29.49 47.98
CA ASN A 441 -11.49 29.25 48.89
C ASN A 441 -11.03 28.26 49.95
#